data_AF-A0A955FAK3-F1
#
_entry.id   AF-A0A955FAK3-F1
#
_cell.length_a   1.000
_cell.length_b   1.000
_cell.length_c   1.000
_cell.angle_alpha   90.00
_cell.angle_beta   90.00
_cell.angle_gamma   90.00
#
_symmetry.space_group_name_H-M   'P 1'
#
loop_
_entity.id
_entity.type
_entity.pdbx_description
1 polymer ?
#
loop_
_entity_poly.entity_id
_entity_poly.type
_entity_poly.pdbx_seq_one_letter_code
_entity_poly.pdbx_strand_id
1 'polypeptide(L)'
;MGRNYRFLHAAVMLLALGVLTAASVPARATALDNTTRDSSASAFCTSLSNRANAAQKRFNKLQTKVKSAWESQDTRLNTLASKFDEQIQAARDKVDDQRAINFAKLEDRASTDDETAAVATYETTVREAANTRRSAVDAARNTFRQAVKDAIKARRLNLSNQATGLSTAVSVAYTTAQSNCDGGVAVATVRSTLLESLQNSRQTFTELRKSDDNIQDQIASLVKTRNATVKAADRAFVETVKDAATALKDAFGSNTEI
;
A
#
# COMPACT_ATOMS: atom_id res chain seq x y z
N MET A 1 -27.72 -1.53 -17.37
CA MET A 1 -27.03 -0.57 -16.47
C MET A 1 -25.59 -1.03 -16.27
N GLY A 2 -24.61 -0.48 -17.00
CA GLY A 2 -23.26 -1.09 -17.05
C GLY A 2 -22.11 -0.14 -17.39
N ARG A 3 -22.17 1.14 -17.02
CA ARG A 3 -21.14 2.13 -17.44
C ARG A 3 -20.37 2.86 -16.32
N ASN A 4 -20.58 2.57 -15.03
CA ASN A 4 -19.97 3.38 -13.95
C ASN A 4 -18.86 2.71 -13.12
N TYR A 5 -18.46 1.46 -13.40
CA TYR A 5 -17.37 0.80 -12.65
C TYR A 5 -15.96 1.15 -13.11
N ARG A 6 -15.82 2.00 -14.15
CA ARG A 6 -14.51 2.39 -14.70
C ARG A 6 -13.71 3.35 -13.82
N PHE A 7 -14.33 3.98 -12.82
CA PHE A 7 -13.65 4.94 -11.96
C PHE A 7 -12.88 4.32 -10.78
N LEU A 8 -13.10 3.04 -10.45
CA LEU A 8 -12.39 2.37 -9.33
C LEU A 8 -11.03 1.76 -9.71
N HIS A 9 -10.63 1.78 -10.99
CA HIS A 9 -9.38 1.18 -11.45
C HIS A 9 -8.19 2.16 -11.50
N ALA A 10 -8.42 3.47 -11.33
CA ALA A 10 -7.41 4.49 -11.61
C ALA A 10 -6.44 4.82 -10.45
N ALA A 11 -6.57 4.19 -9.26
CA ALA A 11 -5.86 4.66 -8.06
C ALA A 11 -4.64 3.83 -7.60
N VAL A 12 -4.24 2.76 -8.30
CA VAL A 12 -3.25 1.80 -7.74
C VAL A 12 -1.88 1.81 -8.45
N MET A 13 -1.67 2.56 -9.52
CA MET A 13 -0.35 2.65 -10.16
C MET A 13 0.39 3.94 -9.82
N LEU A 14 1.04 4.01 -8.66
CA LEU A 14 2.18 4.91 -8.45
C LEU A 14 2.99 4.53 -7.20
N LEU A 15 3.64 3.37 -7.28
CA LEU A 15 4.77 2.98 -6.43
C LEU A 15 5.96 2.64 -7.33
N ALA A 16 6.49 3.66 -7.99
CA ALA A 16 7.81 3.58 -8.61
C ALA A 16 8.84 3.58 -7.48
N LEU A 17 9.25 2.38 -7.04
CA LEU A 17 10.47 2.21 -6.27
C LEU A 17 11.64 2.56 -7.20
N GLY A 18 12.36 3.63 -6.87
CA GLY A 18 13.66 3.92 -7.45
C GLY A 18 14.60 2.74 -7.19
N VAL A 19 14.87 1.98 -8.24
CA VAL A 19 15.93 0.97 -8.29
C VAL A 19 17.25 1.73 -8.11
N LEU A 20 17.88 1.60 -6.94
CA LEU A 20 19.30 1.92 -6.81
C LEU A 20 20.05 0.82 -7.56
N THR A 21 20.40 1.10 -8.82
CA THR A 21 21.30 0.28 -9.61
C THR A 21 22.64 0.19 -8.90
N ALA A 22 23.04 -1.03 -8.53
CA ALA A 22 24.36 -1.32 -8.02
C ALA A 22 25.38 -1.04 -9.12
N ALA A 23 26.13 0.06 -8.98
CA ALA A 23 27.34 0.26 -9.77
C ALA A 23 28.37 -0.77 -9.31
N SER A 24 28.61 -1.79 -10.15
CA SER A 24 29.71 -2.73 -10.01
C SER A 24 31.03 -1.98 -10.16
N VAL A 25 31.69 -1.69 -9.04
CA VAL A 25 33.07 -1.18 -9.05
C VAL A 25 34.00 -2.38 -9.27
N PRO A 26 34.79 -2.44 -10.34
CA PRO A 26 35.75 -3.51 -10.55
C PRO A 26 36.84 -3.46 -9.47
N ALA A 27 37.08 -4.60 -8.81
CA ALA A 27 38.18 -4.77 -7.87
C ALA A 27 39.51 -4.78 -8.64
N ARG A 28 40.24 -3.66 -8.61
CA ARG A 28 41.67 -3.66 -8.97
C ARG A 28 42.47 -4.16 -7.78
N ALA A 29 42.99 -5.38 -7.91
CA ALA A 29 44.03 -5.90 -7.03
C ALA A 29 45.36 -5.21 -7.38
N THR A 30 45.79 -4.27 -6.55
CA THR A 30 47.17 -3.78 -6.56
C THR A 30 47.90 -4.46 -5.41
N ALA A 31 48.85 -5.34 -5.73
CA ALA A 31 49.84 -5.83 -4.78
C ALA A 31 50.64 -4.62 -4.27
N LEU A 32 50.63 -4.39 -2.96
CA LEU A 32 51.46 -3.37 -2.30
C LEU A 32 52.56 -4.08 -1.54
N ASP A 33 53.78 -3.79 -1.98
CA ASP A 33 55.05 -4.19 -1.39
C ASP A 33 55.14 -3.71 0.08
N ASN A 34 55.61 -4.60 0.94
CA ASN A 34 55.53 -4.50 2.39
C ASN A 34 56.93 -4.30 2.97
N THR A 35 57.44 -3.07 2.89
CA THR A 35 58.64 -2.67 3.63
C THR A 35 58.26 -1.66 4.70
N THR A 36 58.16 -2.19 5.93
CA THR A 36 58.48 -1.55 7.21
C THR A 36 58.14 -0.07 7.36
N ARG A 37 56.96 0.23 7.91
CA ARG A 37 56.78 1.43 8.74
C ARG A 37 56.17 1.05 10.08
N ASP A 38 57.06 1.08 11.06
CA ASP A 38 56.83 0.83 12.47
C ASP A 38 56.05 1.99 13.13
N SER A 39 55.26 1.60 14.14
CA SER A 39 54.93 2.29 15.40
C SER A 39 54.30 3.70 15.47
N SER A 40 53.95 4.37 14.37
CA SER A 40 52.95 5.47 14.43
C SER A 40 51.60 4.98 13.94
N ALA A 41 50.54 5.13 14.74
CA ALA A 41 49.19 4.70 14.38
C ALA A 41 48.88 5.14 12.95
N SER A 42 48.80 4.17 12.03
CA SER A 42 48.72 4.49 10.60
C SER A 42 47.56 5.44 10.34
N ALA A 43 47.70 6.35 9.37
CA ALA A 43 46.65 7.31 9.02
C ALA A 43 45.28 6.64 8.75
N PHE A 44 45.28 5.36 8.39
CA PHE A 44 44.08 4.54 8.30
C PHE A 44 43.42 4.35 9.68
N CYS A 45 44.16 3.80 10.65
CA CYS A 45 43.66 3.52 12.01
C CYS A 45 43.16 4.78 12.71
N THR A 46 43.90 5.90 12.60
CA THR A 46 43.48 7.19 13.20
C THR A 46 42.22 7.77 12.56
N SER A 47 41.91 7.38 11.32
CA SER A 47 40.71 7.86 10.60
C SER A 47 39.45 7.00 10.83
N LEU A 48 39.55 5.84 11.48
CA LEU A 48 38.43 4.88 11.59
C LEU A 48 37.23 5.47 12.33
N SER A 49 37.43 6.13 13.47
CA SER A 49 36.36 6.79 14.22
C SER A 49 35.61 7.83 13.37
N ASN A 50 36.34 8.65 12.61
CA ASN A 50 35.73 9.62 11.70
C ASN A 50 34.90 8.95 10.59
N ARG A 51 35.38 7.83 10.04
CA ARG A 51 34.66 7.05 9.02
C ARG A 51 33.42 6.38 9.60
N ALA A 52 33.51 5.81 10.80
CA ALA A 52 32.38 5.21 11.51
C ALA A 52 31.29 6.26 11.79
N ASN A 53 31.68 7.43 12.32
CA ASN A 53 30.80 8.56 12.56
C ASN A 53 30.14 9.06 11.26
N ALA A 54 30.90 9.16 10.17
CA ALA A 54 30.36 9.55 8.88
C ALA A 54 29.35 8.51 8.34
N ALA A 55 29.62 7.21 8.51
CA ALA A 55 28.70 6.15 8.14
C ALA A 55 27.39 6.24 8.95
N GLN A 56 27.46 6.40 10.27
CA GLN A 56 26.28 6.53 11.12
C GLN A 56 25.44 7.76 10.77
N LYS A 57 26.09 8.92 10.54
CA LYS A 57 25.40 10.14 10.10
C LYS A 57 24.64 9.93 8.77
N ARG A 58 25.22 9.16 7.84
CA ARG A 58 24.56 8.81 6.58
C ARG A 58 23.36 7.90 6.79
N PHE A 59 23.45 6.88 7.65
CA PHE A 59 22.32 6.02 8.00
C PHE A 59 21.18 6.83 8.63
N ASN A 60 21.47 7.65 9.63
CA ASN A 60 20.46 8.48 10.29
C ASN A 60 19.77 9.41 9.28
N LYS A 61 20.53 10.07 8.41
CA LYS A 61 19.97 10.94 7.35
C LYS A 61 19.05 10.18 6.40
N LEU A 62 19.43 8.96 6.00
CA LEU A 62 18.60 8.13 5.13
C LEU A 62 17.33 7.67 5.85
N GLN A 63 17.42 7.26 7.10
CA GLN A 63 16.27 6.84 7.90
C GLN A 63 15.25 7.96 8.06
N THR A 64 15.70 9.18 8.36
CA THR A 64 14.82 10.37 8.43
C THR A 64 14.14 10.65 7.09
N LYS A 65 14.87 10.58 5.97
CA LYS A 65 14.30 10.78 4.63
C LYS A 65 13.24 9.74 4.30
N VAL A 66 13.50 8.47 4.62
CA VAL A 66 12.56 7.37 4.38
C VAL A 66 11.31 7.54 5.23
N LYS A 67 11.45 7.90 6.51
CA LYS A 67 10.30 8.17 7.39
C LYS A 67 9.43 9.32 6.87
N SER A 68 10.05 10.43 6.47
CA SER A 68 9.34 11.57 5.89
C SER A 68 8.62 11.20 4.58
N ALA A 69 9.24 10.37 3.74
CA ALA A 69 8.61 9.86 2.53
C ALA A 69 7.38 8.98 2.84
N TRP A 70 7.44 8.16 3.89
CA TRP A 70 6.30 7.36 4.35
C TRP A 70 5.15 8.21 4.87
N GLU A 71 5.45 9.25 5.66
CA GLU A 71 4.44 10.20 6.16
C GLU A 71 3.75 10.95 5.00
N SER A 72 4.54 11.41 4.02
CA SER A 72 3.99 12.04 2.81
C SER A 72 3.09 11.09 2.00
N GLN A 73 3.51 9.82 1.88
CA GLN A 73 2.70 8.79 1.23
C GLN A 73 1.38 8.56 1.97
N ASP A 74 1.40 8.52 3.31
CA ASP A 74 0.19 8.31 4.11
C ASP A 74 -0.80 9.45 3.97
N THR A 75 -0.31 10.69 4.00
CA THR A 75 -1.13 11.88 3.72
C THR A 75 -1.79 11.78 2.34
N ARG A 76 -1.01 11.44 1.30
CA ARG A 76 -1.55 11.29 -0.07
C ARG A 76 -2.63 10.21 -0.15
N LEU A 77 -2.40 9.05 0.49
CA LEU A 77 -3.37 7.96 0.49
C LEU A 77 -4.66 8.34 1.23
N ASN A 78 -4.56 9.03 2.35
CA ASN A 78 -5.73 9.49 3.10
C ASN A 78 -6.51 10.57 2.31
N THR A 79 -5.84 11.55 1.71
CA THR A 79 -6.48 12.57 0.86
C THR A 79 -7.22 11.93 -0.33
N LEU A 80 -6.60 10.95 -1.00
CA LEU A 80 -7.24 10.21 -2.08
C LEU A 80 -8.47 9.44 -1.57
N ALA A 81 -8.38 8.80 -0.41
CA ALA A 81 -9.50 8.07 0.18
C ALA A 81 -10.69 9.00 0.44
N SER A 82 -10.47 10.16 1.08
CA SER A 82 -11.50 11.16 1.34
C SER A 82 -12.14 11.69 0.06
N LYS A 83 -11.34 12.03 -0.96
CA LYS A 83 -11.86 12.49 -2.25
C LYS A 83 -12.78 11.45 -2.90
N PHE A 84 -12.42 10.17 -2.83
CA PHE A 84 -13.28 9.11 -3.35
C PHE A 84 -14.56 8.93 -2.53
N ASP A 85 -14.51 9.13 -1.21
CA ASP A 85 -15.71 9.07 -0.36
C ASP A 85 -16.67 10.21 -0.71
N GLU A 86 -16.18 11.43 -0.89
CA GLU A 86 -16.98 12.57 -1.34
C GLU A 86 -17.64 12.32 -2.69
N GLN A 87 -16.88 11.81 -3.67
CA GLN A 87 -17.41 11.49 -5.00
C GLN A 87 -18.48 10.40 -4.96
N ILE A 88 -18.30 9.39 -4.10
CA ILE A 88 -19.28 8.31 -3.94
C ILE A 88 -20.54 8.83 -3.26
N GLN A 89 -20.41 9.69 -2.25
CA GLN A 89 -21.57 10.29 -1.59
C GLN A 89 -22.36 11.16 -2.57
N ALA A 90 -21.71 12.06 -3.30
CA ALA A 90 -22.37 12.90 -4.30
C ALA A 90 -23.08 12.05 -5.39
N ALA A 91 -22.48 10.93 -5.80
CA ALA A 91 -23.11 10.01 -6.74
C ALA A 91 -24.32 9.29 -6.14
N ARG A 92 -24.31 8.97 -4.84
CA ARG A 92 -25.44 8.37 -4.11
C ARG A 92 -26.60 9.34 -3.99
N ASP A 93 -26.32 10.59 -3.64
CA ASP A 93 -27.33 11.64 -3.49
C ASP A 93 -28.09 11.82 -4.81
N LYS A 94 -27.35 11.98 -5.92
CA LYS A 94 -27.95 12.08 -7.27
C LYS A 94 -28.82 10.87 -7.64
N VAL A 95 -28.39 9.67 -7.28
CA VAL A 95 -29.15 8.44 -7.56
C VAL A 95 -30.40 8.35 -6.69
N ASP A 96 -30.35 8.82 -5.44
CA ASP A 96 -31.50 8.85 -4.54
C ASP A 96 -32.51 9.91 -4.96
N ASP A 97 -32.06 11.10 -5.36
CA ASP A 97 -32.93 12.14 -5.91
C ASP A 97 -33.69 11.63 -7.14
N GLN A 98 -32.98 11.00 -8.07
CA GLN A 98 -33.61 10.42 -9.26
C GLN A 98 -34.58 9.29 -8.91
N ARG A 99 -34.27 8.50 -7.89
CA ARG A 99 -35.16 7.44 -7.42
C ARG A 99 -36.43 8.03 -6.82
N ALA A 100 -36.32 9.06 -5.98
CA ALA A 100 -37.46 9.76 -5.40
C ALA A 100 -38.38 10.36 -6.48
N ILE A 101 -37.80 10.95 -7.53
CA ILE A 101 -38.56 11.45 -8.69
C ILE A 101 -39.31 10.32 -9.40
N ASN A 102 -38.69 9.15 -9.57
CA ASN A 102 -39.33 8.01 -10.23
C ASN A 102 -40.44 7.40 -9.38
N PHE A 103 -40.27 7.37 -8.07
CA PHE A 103 -41.26 6.94 -7.09
C PHE A 103 -42.50 7.83 -7.10
N ALA A 104 -42.34 9.16 -7.04
CA ALA A 104 -43.45 10.09 -7.17
C ALA A 104 -44.27 9.88 -8.46
N LYS A 105 -43.61 9.57 -9.58
CA LYS A 105 -44.31 9.23 -10.84
C LYS A 105 -45.09 7.92 -10.78
N LEU A 106 -44.68 6.95 -9.96
CA LEU A 106 -45.43 5.71 -9.76
C LEU A 106 -46.63 5.95 -8.84
N GLU A 107 -46.44 6.75 -7.78
CA GLU A 107 -47.52 7.19 -6.88
C GLU A 107 -48.60 7.94 -7.66
N ASP A 108 -48.23 8.89 -8.53
CA ASP A 108 -49.16 9.65 -9.38
C ASP A 108 -49.95 8.77 -10.37
N ARG A 109 -49.42 7.58 -10.71
CA ARG A 109 -50.05 6.64 -11.64
C ARG A 109 -50.97 5.64 -10.95
N ALA A 110 -50.78 5.40 -9.66
CA ALA A 110 -51.62 4.49 -8.91
C ALA A 110 -53.03 5.10 -8.76
N SER A 111 -54.04 4.39 -9.26
CA SER A 111 -55.43 4.85 -9.31
C SER A 111 -56.35 4.07 -8.37
N THR A 112 -55.87 2.95 -7.85
CA THR A 112 -56.58 2.07 -6.92
C THR A 112 -55.82 1.90 -5.61
N ASP A 113 -56.51 1.47 -4.56
CA ASP A 113 -55.90 1.18 -3.26
C ASP A 113 -54.86 0.05 -3.38
N ASP A 114 -55.12 -0.96 -4.22
CA ASP A 114 -54.21 -2.08 -4.47
C ASP A 114 -52.94 -1.63 -5.20
N GLU A 115 -53.06 -0.80 -6.23
CA GLU A 115 -51.90 -0.20 -6.93
C GLU A 115 -51.08 0.69 -5.99
N THR A 116 -51.74 1.48 -5.15
CA THR A 116 -51.08 2.37 -4.18
C THR A 116 -50.27 1.56 -3.15
N ALA A 117 -50.86 0.48 -2.63
CA ALA A 117 -50.18 -0.43 -1.71
C ALA A 117 -48.98 -1.14 -2.37
N ALA A 118 -49.11 -1.52 -3.65
CA ALA A 118 -48.04 -2.11 -4.43
C ALA A 118 -46.87 -1.14 -4.67
N VAL A 119 -47.16 0.14 -4.99
CA VAL A 119 -46.13 1.19 -5.11
C VAL A 119 -45.38 1.35 -3.80
N ALA A 120 -46.07 1.51 -2.67
CA ALA A 120 -45.44 1.67 -1.36
C ALA A 120 -44.53 0.47 -1.00
N THR A 121 -44.96 -0.74 -1.35
CA THR A 121 -44.16 -1.98 -1.17
C THR A 121 -42.92 -1.98 -2.05
N TYR A 122 -43.06 -1.61 -3.33
CA TYR A 122 -41.95 -1.49 -4.26
C TYR A 122 -40.92 -0.47 -3.80
N GLU A 123 -41.36 0.72 -3.38
CA GLU A 123 -40.47 1.77 -2.89
C GLU A 123 -39.64 1.34 -1.70
N THR A 124 -40.30 0.76 -0.69
CA THR A 124 -39.66 0.26 0.52
C THR A 124 -38.61 -0.78 0.16
N THR A 125 -38.99 -1.77 -0.66
CA THR A 125 -38.10 -2.85 -1.10
C THR A 125 -36.86 -2.32 -1.83
N VAL A 126 -37.03 -1.38 -2.77
CA VAL A 126 -35.92 -0.81 -3.53
C VAL A 126 -35.00 0.04 -2.64
N ARG A 127 -35.56 0.80 -1.69
CA ARG A 127 -34.76 1.60 -0.73
C ARG A 127 -33.93 0.67 0.19
N GLU A 128 -34.54 -0.38 0.71
CA GLU A 128 -33.87 -1.38 1.54
C GLU A 128 -32.76 -2.11 0.77
N ALA A 129 -33.05 -2.54 -0.47
CA ALA A 129 -32.05 -3.16 -1.34
C ALA A 129 -30.88 -2.22 -1.63
N ALA A 130 -31.16 -0.93 -1.91
CA ALA A 130 -30.14 0.08 -2.14
C ALA A 130 -29.26 0.29 -0.90
N ASN A 131 -29.86 0.38 0.28
CA ASN A 131 -29.14 0.53 1.54
C ASN A 131 -28.28 -0.70 1.86
N THR A 132 -28.83 -1.91 1.68
CA THR A 132 -28.09 -3.17 1.86
C THR A 132 -26.87 -3.23 0.94
N ARG A 133 -27.05 -2.89 -0.34
CA ARG A 133 -25.94 -2.80 -1.31
C ARG A 133 -24.88 -1.79 -0.88
N ARG A 134 -25.28 -0.60 -0.45
CA ARG A 134 -24.36 0.46 0.00
C ARG A 134 -23.52 0.00 1.19
N SER A 135 -24.17 -0.55 2.21
CA SER A 135 -23.51 -1.07 3.41
C SER A 135 -22.50 -2.17 3.08
N ALA A 136 -22.86 -3.12 2.21
CA ALA A 136 -21.96 -4.18 1.78
C ALA A 136 -20.74 -3.64 0.99
N VAL A 137 -20.96 -2.68 0.09
CA VAL A 137 -19.88 -2.05 -0.69
C VAL A 137 -18.97 -1.23 0.21
N ASP A 138 -19.50 -0.48 1.17
CA ASP A 138 -18.70 0.34 2.09
C ASP A 138 -17.89 -0.52 3.05
N ALA A 139 -18.48 -1.59 3.58
CA ALA A 139 -17.75 -2.58 4.37
C ALA A 139 -16.58 -3.15 3.55
N ALA A 140 -16.81 -3.60 2.31
CA ALA A 140 -15.76 -4.13 1.45
C ALA A 140 -14.64 -3.10 1.16
N ARG A 141 -15.01 -1.83 0.95
CA ARG A 141 -14.05 -0.74 0.72
C ARG A 141 -13.21 -0.46 1.98
N ASN A 142 -13.83 -0.44 3.15
CA ASN A 142 -13.15 -0.21 4.42
C ASN A 142 -12.21 -1.36 4.76
N THR A 143 -12.65 -2.61 4.62
CA THR A 143 -11.79 -3.79 4.78
C THR A 143 -10.59 -3.74 3.82
N PHE A 144 -10.82 -3.41 2.54
CA PHE A 144 -9.74 -3.25 1.57
C PHE A 144 -8.73 -2.17 1.99
N ARG A 145 -9.21 -0.98 2.37
CA ARG A 145 -8.36 0.14 2.80
C ARG A 145 -7.51 -0.24 4.01
N GLN A 146 -8.13 -0.87 5.01
CA GLN A 146 -7.44 -1.29 6.22
C GLN A 146 -6.36 -2.34 5.91
N ALA A 147 -6.70 -3.37 5.14
CA ALA A 147 -5.74 -4.41 4.73
C ALA A 147 -4.56 -3.84 3.93
N VAL A 148 -4.79 -2.87 3.05
CA VAL A 148 -3.70 -2.18 2.33
C VAL A 148 -2.81 -1.38 3.29
N LYS A 149 -3.39 -0.66 4.26
CA LYS A 149 -2.62 0.07 5.28
C LYS A 149 -1.77 -0.89 6.11
N ASP A 150 -2.31 -2.03 6.50
CA ASP A 150 -1.60 -3.03 7.28
C ASP A 150 -0.45 -3.68 6.49
N ALA A 151 -0.67 -4.01 5.20
CA ALA A 151 0.39 -4.51 4.32
C ALA A 151 1.53 -3.49 4.14
N ILE A 152 1.20 -2.20 3.94
CA ILE A 152 2.19 -1.12 3.86
C ILE A 152 2.96 -1.01 5.19
N LYS A 153 2.27 -1.01 6.33
CA LYS A 153 2.89 -0.93 7.66
C LYS A 153 3.84 -2.10 7.90
N ALA A 154 3.43 -3.32 7.58
CA ALA A 154 4.27 -4.51 7.70
C ALA A 154 5.52 -4.40 6.82
N ARG A 155 5.39 -3.95 5.57
CA ARG A 155 6.53 -3.75 4.67
C ARG A 155 7.51 -2.70 5.20
N ARG A 156 7.00 -1.59 5.72
CA ARG A 156 7.82 -0.52 6.31
C ARG A 156 8.57 -0.99 7.55
N LEU A 157 7.90 -1.75 8.43
CA LEU A 157 8.53 -2.36 9.60
C LEU A 157 9.67 -3.30 9.20
N ASN A 158 9.43 -4.19 8.24
CA ASN A 158 10.45 -5.11 7.73
C ASN A 158 11.65 -4.36 7.14
N LEU A 159 11.42 -3.34 6.30
CA LEU A 159 12.50 -2.50 5.76
C LEU A 159 13.26 -1.74 6.86
N SER A 160 12.56 -1.23 7.89
CA SER A 160 13.20 -0.59 9.03
C SER A 160 14.11 -1.56 9.78
N ASN A 161 13.65 -2.78 10.03
CA ASN A 161 14.43 -3.81 10.72
C ASN A 161 15.68 -4.21 9.92
N GLN A 162 15.54 -4.40 8.60
CA GLN A 162 16.68 -4.69 7.73
C GLN A 162 17.70 -3.54 7.69
N ALA A 163 17.23 -2.29 7.66
CA ALA A 163 18.10 -1.12 7.70
C ALA A 163 18.84 -1.00 9.03
N THR A 164 18.16 -1.26 10.15
CA THR A 164 18.78 -1.33 11.48
C THR A 164 19.84 -2.44 11.51
N GLY A 165 19.52 -3.63 11.00
CA GLY A 165 20.47 -4.75 10.91
C GLY A 165 21.74 -4.39 10.15
N LEU A 166 21.61 -3.74 8.98
CA LEU A 166 22.75 -3.24 8.22
C LEU A 166 23.55 -2.19 9.01
N SER A 167 22.89 -1.24 9.67
CA SER A 167 23.55 -0.20 10.46
C SER A 167 24.37 -0.82 11.60
N THR A 168 23.80 -1.80 12.31
CA THR A 168 24.48 -2.54 13.39
C THR A 168 25.69 -3.30 12.85
N ALA A 169 25.55 -4.03 11.74
CA ALA A 169 26.66 -4.78 11.14
C ALA A 169 27.81 -3.86 10.70
N VAL A 170 27.50 -2.70 10.14
CA VAL A 170 28.51 -1.68 9.79
C VAL A 170 29.19 -1.14 11.04
N SER A 171 28.43 -0.85 12.11
CA SER A 171 29.00 -0.39 13.38
C SER A 171 29.96 -1.42 13.97
N VAL A 172 29.57 -2.69 13.99
CA VAL A 172 30.42 -3.79 14.46
C VAL A 172 31.69 -3.90 13.63
N ALA A 173 31.61 -3.83 12.30
CA ALA A 173 32.78 -3.88 11.43
C ALA A 173 33.80 -2.78 11.74
N TYR A 174 33.34 -1.54 12.01
CA TYR A 174 34.22 -0.44 12.42
C TYR A 174 34.81 -0.65 13.82
N THR A 175 34.02 -1.11 14.79
CA THR A 175 34.50 -1.43 16.15
C THR A 175 35.57 -2.53 16.12
N THR A 176 35.36 -3.59 15.34
CA THR A 176 36.35 -4.66 15.15
C THR A 176 37.62 -4.13 14.48
N ALA A 177 37.50 -3.28 13.46
CA ALA A 177 38.66 -2.68 12.82
C ALA A 177 39.47 -1.79 13.79
N GLN A 178 38.78 -1.02 14.64
CA GLN A 178 39.39 -0.21 15.70
C GLN A 178 40.15 -1.10 16.69
N SER A 179 39.50 -2.16 17.20
CA SER A 179 40.12 -3.11 18.13
C SER A 179 41.34 -3.79 17.53
N ASN A 180 41.31 -4.13 16.24
CA ASN A 180 42.46 -4.73 15.56
C ASN A 180 43.62 -3.74 15.40
N CYS A 181 43.33 -2.46 15.11
CA CYS A 181 44.34 -1.41 15.10
C CYS A 181 44.99 -1.25 16.49
N ASP A 182 44.18 -1.20 17.56
CA ASP A 182 44.66 -1.05 18.93
C ASP A 182 45.45 -2.28 19.41
N GLY A 183 45.10 -3.46 18.91
CA GLY A 183 45.82 -4.72 19.14
C GLY A 183 47.08 -4.94 18.28
N GLY A 184 47.50 -3.94 17.49
CA GLY A 184 48.73 -4.02 16.70
C GLY A 184 48.65 -4.91 15.45
N VAL A 185 47.46 -5.27 14.98
CA VAL A 185 47.28 -6.04 13.75
C VAL A 185 47.78 -5.23 12.55
N ALA A 186 48.47 -5.88 11.61
CA ALA A 186 48.98 -5.23 10.40
C ALA A 186 47.86 -4.48 9.65
N VAL A 187 48.13 -3.23 9.28
CA VAL A 187 47.13 -2.31 8.69
C VAL A 187 46.50 -2.87 7.41
N ALA A 188 47.29 -3.57 6.59
CA ALA A 188 46.80 -4.24 5.39
C ALA A 188 45.71 -5.27 5.73
N THR A 189 45.94 -6.07 6.77
CA THR A 189 44.98 -7.04 7.30
C THR A 189 43.73 -6.32 7.83
N VAL A 190 43.88 -5.31 8.69
CA VAL A 190 42.72 -4.56 9.23
C VAL A 190 41.85 -3.98 8.11
N ARG A 191 42.48 -3.39 7.08
CA ARG A 191 41.77 -2.83 5.93
C ARG A 191 41.02 -3.91 5.15
N SER A 192 41.67 -5.03 4.86
CA SER A 192 41.05 -6.13 4.11
C SER A 192 39.84 -6.70 4.86
N THR A 193 39.96 -6.98 6.16
CA THR A 193 38.88 -7.51 7.00
C THR A 193 37.71 -6.53 7.13
N LEU A 194 37.99 -5.22 7.27
CA LEU A 194 36.93 -4.21 7.29
C LEU A 194 36.16 -4.19 5.96
N LEU A 195 36.86 -4.20 4.82
CA LEU A 195 36.23 -4.17 3.51
C LEU A 195 35.35 -5.40 3.27
N GLU A 196 35.86 -6.58 3.61
CA GLU A 196 35.10 -7.83 3.53
C GLU A 196 33.84 -7.80 4.41
N SER A 197 33.96 -7.35 5.66
CA SER A 197 32.82 -7.24 6.58
C SER A 197 31.74 -6.29 6.06
N LEU A 198 32.15 -5.16 5.49
CA LEU A 198 31.23 -4.19 4.89
C LEU A 198 30.58 -4.74 3.61
N GLN A 199 31.31 -5.51 2.80
CA GLN A 199 30.78 -6.17 1.61
C GLN A 199 29.73 -7.23 1.99
N ASN A 200 30.06 -8.09 2.94
CA ASN A 200 29.14 -9.12 3.44
C ASN A 200 27.87 -8.50 4.00
N SER A 201 28.00 -7.45 4.83
CA SER A 201 26.83 -6.73 5.37
C SER A 201 25.90 -6.18 4.27
N ARG A 202 26.48 -5.64 3.19
CA ARG A 202 25.71 -5.14 2.03
C ARG A 202 25.04 -6.26 1.25
N GLN A 203 25.74 -7.38 1.08
CA GLN A 203 25.19 -8.55 0.40
C GLN A 203 24.00 -9.11 1.16
N THR A 204 24.14 -9.34 2.47
CA THR A 204 23.05 -9.79 3.34
C THR A 204 21.85 -8.86 3.26
N PHE A 205 22.06 -7.54 3.36
CA PHE A 205 20.96 -6.59 3.20
C PHE A 205 20.29 -6.71 1.82
N THR A 206 21.08 -6.87 0.76
CA THR A 206 20.54 -6.99 -0.62
C THR A 206 19.74 -8.28 -0.81
N GLU A 207 20.20 -9.39 -0.23
CA GLU A 207 19.51 -10.68 -0.27
C GLU A 207 18.19 -10.61 0.51
N LEU A 208 18.20 -10.03 1.71
CA LEU A 208 16.97 -9.79 2.49
C LEU A 208 15.96 -8.94 1.70
N ARG A 209 16.43 -7.91 0.99
CA ARG A 209 15.58 -7.07 0.14
C ARG A 209 14.96 -7.82 -1.03
N LYS A 210 15.65 -8.83 -1.58
CA LYS A 210 15.16 -9.69 -2.67
C LYS A 210 14.16 -10.72 -2.19
N SER A 211 14.34 -11.23 -0.97
CA SER A 211 13.42 -12.19 -0.36
C SER A 211 12.13 -11.57 0.19
N ASP A 212 12.05 -10.23 0.24
CA ASP A 212 10.83 -9.56 0.68
C ASP A 212 9.63 -9.88 -0.22
N ASP A 213 8.49 -10.20 0.41
CA ASP A 213 7.21 -10.40 -0.29
C ASP A 213 6.86 -9.27 -1.25
N ASN A 214 6.30 -9.63 -2.41
CA ASN A 214 5.80 -8.66 -3.36
C ASN A 214 4.48 -8.05 -2.88
N ILE A 215 4.54 -6.81 -2.39
CA ILE A 215 3.35 -6.06 -1.94
C ILE A 215 2.33 -5.87 -3.07
N GLN A 216 2.75 -5.89 -4.34
CA GLN A 216 1.83 -5.76 -5.47
C GLN A 216 0.88 -6.96 -5.57
N ASP A 217 1.39 -8.17 -5.33
CA ASP A 217 0.58 -9.40 -5.38
C ASP A 217 -0.42 -9.44 -4.21
N GLN A 218 0.01 -8.98 -3.04
CA GLN A 218 -0.87 -8.81 -1.88
C GLN A 218 -2.01 -7.82 -2.20
N ILE A 219 -1.68 -6.64 -2.74
CA ILE A 219 -2.69 -5.63 -3.12
C ILE A 219 -3.62 -6.16 -4.23
N ALA A 220 -3.09 -6.88 -5.23
CA ALA A 220 -3.89 -7.46 -6.31
C ALA A 220 -4.92 -8.48 -5.76
N SER A 221 -4.50 -9.31 -4.81
CA SER A 221 -5.39 -10.23 -4.10
C SER A 221 -6.50 -9.49 -3.34
N LEU A 222 -6.13 -8.44 -2.58
CA LEU A 222 -7.10 -7.60 -1.86
C LEU A 222 -8.10 -6.92 -2.79
N VAL A 223 -7.65 -6.46 -3.97
CA VAL A 223 -8.52 -5.90 -5.02
C VAL A 223 -9.51 -6.94 -5.52
N LYS A 224 -9.07 -8.17 -5.79
CA LYS A 224 -9.92 -9.27 -6.25
C LYS A 224 -11.02 -9.57 -5.22
N THR A 225 -10.66 -9.68 -3.94
CA THR A 225 -11.62 -9.91 -2.85
C THR A 225 -12.66 -8.81 -2.76
N ARG A 226 -12.23 -7.54 -2.73
CA ARG A 226 -13.15 -6.39 -2.72
C ARG A 226 -14.10 -6.41 -3.92
N ASN A 227 -13.57 -6.63 -5.12
CA ASN A 227 -14.37 -6.63 -6.35
C ASN A 227 -15.39 -7.78 -6.37
N ALA A 228 -15.04 -8.94 -5.83
CA ALA A 228 -15.98 -10.06 -5.70
C ALA A 228 -17.15 -9.71 -4.78
N THR A 229 -16.89 -9.10 -3.63
CA THR A 229 -17.93 -8.64 -2.70
C THR A 229 -18.83 -7.58 -3.32
N VAL A 230 -18.25 -6.58 -4.01
CA VAL A 230 -19.03 -5.55 -4.71
C VAL A 230 -19.93 -6.18 -5.78
N LYS A 231 -19.39 -7.09 -6.60
CA LYS A 231 -20.18 -7.79 -7.63
C LYS A 231 -21.30 -8.64 -7.03
N ALA A 232 -21.07 -9.25 -5.87
CA ALA A 232 -22.11 -10.00 -5.17
C ALA A 232 -23.24 -9.06 -4.68
N ALA A 233 -22.89 -7.95 -4.03
CA ALA A 233 -23.86 -6.94 -3.58
C ALA A 233 -24.66 -6.33 -4.75
N ASP A 234 -24.00 -6.09 -5.89
CA ASP A 234 -24.66 -5.59 -7.09
C ASP A 234 -25.66 -6.58 -7.67
N ARG A 235 -25.30 -7.87 -7.73
CA ARG A 235 -26.21 -8.93 -8.21
C ARG A 235 -27.44 -9.04 -7.32
N ALA A 236 -27.25 -9.09 -6.00
CA ALA A 236 -28.34 -9.17 -5.05
C ALA A 236 -29.31 -7.99 -5.19
N PHE A 237 -28.77 -6.76 -5.31
CA PHE A 237 -29.60 -5.58 -5.57
C PHE A 237 -30.40 -5.68 -6.86
N VAL A 238 -29.77 -6.08 -7.98
CA VAL A 238 -30.46 -6.19 -9.27
C VAL A 238 -31.58 -7.23 -9.22
N GLU A 239 -31.33 -8.37 -8.58
CA GLU A 239 -32.31 -9.43 -8.38
C GLU A 239 -33.51 -8.93 -7.55
N THR A 240 -33.26 -8.36 -6.37
CA THR A 240 -34.33 -7.80 -5.51
C THR A 240 -35.16 -6.72 -6.21
N VAL A 241 -34.52 -5.80 -6.94
CA VAL A 241 -35.24 -4.74 -7.67
C VAL A 241 -36.06 -5.32 -8.83
N LYS A 242 -35.55 -6.35 -9.52
CA LYS A 242 -36.27 -7.02 -10.61
C LYS A 242 -37.52 -7.74 -10.09
N ASP A 243 -37.40 -8.44 -8.96
CA ASP A 243 -38.52 -9.15 -8.35
C ASP A 243 -39.59 -8.15 -7.87
N ALA A 244 -39.16 -7.08 -7.21
CA ALA A 244 -40.06 -6.00 -6.80
C ALA A 244 -40.76 -5.33 -8.00
N ALA A 245 -40.04 -5.09 -9.09
CA ALA A 245 -40.62 -4.51 -10.31
C ALA A 245 -41.62 -5.45 -10.99
N THR A 246 -41.38 -6.76 -10.92
CA THR A 246 -42.32 -7.77 -11.43
C THR A 246 -43.61 -7.76 -10.62
N ALA A 247 -43.51 -7.78 -9.29
CA ALA A 247 -44.67 -7.69 -8.41
C ALA A 247 -45.47 -6.38 -8.59
N LEU A 248 -44.77 -5.26 -8.76
CA LEU A 248 -45.40 -3.97 -9.08
C LEU A 248 -46.15 -4.05 -10.41
N LYS A 249 -45.54 -4.66 -11.44
CA LYS A 249 -46.17 -4.82 -12.75
C LYS A 249 -47.44 -5.66 -12.69
N ASP A 250 -47.42 -6.74 -11.93
CA ASP A 250 -48.59 -7.59 -11.78
C ASP A 250 -49.77 -6.85 -11.12
N ALA A 251 -49.50 -5.94 -10.18
CA ALA A 251 -50.51 -5.12 -9.52
C ALA A 251 -51.20 -4.09 -10.44
N PHE A 252 -50.48 -3.51 -11.40
CA PHE A 252 -51.02 -2.57 -12.40
C PHE A 252 -51.67 -3.26 -13.63
N GLY A 253 -51.70 -4.60 -13.66
CA GLY A 253 -52.25 -5.38 -14.75
C GLY A 253 -51.33 -5.48 -15.98
N SER A 254 -51.47 -6.58 -16.73
CA SER A 254 -50.54 -6.98 -17.81
C SER A 254 -50.50 -6.03 -19.03
N ASN A 255 -51.43 -5.07 -19.12
CA ASN A 255 -51.60 -4.16 -20.26
C ASN A 255 -51.03 -2.75 -20.04
N THR A 256 -50.43 -2.49 -18.88
CA THR A 256 -49.91 -1.16 -18.54
C THR A 256 -48.39 -1.15 -18.74
N GLU A 257 -47.87 -0.35 -19.68
CA GLU A 257 -46.43 -0.09 -19.79
C GLU A 257 -45.98 0.72 -18.58
N ILE A 258 -45.30 0.10 -17.62
CA ILE A 258 -44.73 0.74 -16.43
C ILE A 258 -43.27 1.13 -16.66
#